data_AF-A0A7W0GWS5-F1
#
_entry.id   AF-A0A7W0GWS5-F1
#
_cell.length_a   1.000
_cell.length_b   1.000
_cell.length_c   1.000
_cell.angle_alpha   90.00
_cell.angle_beta   90.00
_cell.angle_gamma   90.00
#
_symmetry.space_group_name_H-M   'P 1'
#
loop_
_entity.id
_entity.type
_entity.pdbx_description
1 polymer ?
#
loop_
_entity_poly.entity_id
_entity_poly.type
_entity_poly.pdbx_seq_one_letter_code
_entity_poly.pdbx_strand_id
1 'polypeptide(L)'
;MAESPRRPSPEAQADQRLTEILRAADSWSREAPTALMPAIRAVCIRLAEMVADQRHYLAPLPEPLESERRAVLTLIADRLRSKQVIEGVETHLKSLEELELRSTGSWAIVATAQTEWITTAIRYLEVCAAELPSGERPDPYWADDVVAGIIASARALIGVDELQARTEARYSGPMKRVAPEDEL
;
A
#
# COMPACT_ATOMS: atom_id res chain seq x y z
N MET A 1 -5.18 13.50 -36.96
CA MET A 1 -4.23 12.65 -36.21
C MET A 1 -4.29 13.12 -34.77
N ALA A 2 -4.92 12.35 -33.89
CA ALA A 2 -4.95 12.67 -32.47
C ALA A 2 -3.57 12.32 -31.90
N GLU A 3 -2.85 13.30 -31.37
CA GLU A 3 -1.71 13.04 -30.49
C GLU A 3 -2.21 12.14 -29.35
N SER A 4 -1.80 10.87 -29.36
CA SER A 4 -1.95 10.04 -28.16
C SER A 4 -1.26 10.79 -27.02
N PRO A 5 -1.95 11.09 -25.91
CA PRO A 5 -1.30 11.77 -24.79
C PRO A 5 -0.11 10.92 -24.39
N ARG A 6 1.09 11.52 -24.50
CA ARG A 6 2.36 10.86 -24.23
C ARG A 6 2.26 10.23 -22.84
N ARG A 7 2.39 8.91 -22.75
CA ARG A 7 2.33 8.21 -21.47
C ARG A 7 3.37 8.85 -20.53
N PRO A 8 2.99 9.28 -19.32
CA PRO A 8 3.94 9.89 -18.39
C PRO A 8 5.10 8.94 -18.12
N SER A 9 6.30 9.48 -17.91
CA SER A 9 7.48 8.66 -17.61
C SER A 9 7.29 7.86 -16.31
N PRO A 10 8.00 6.74 -16.12
CA PRO A 10 7.95 5.99 -14.87
C PRO A 10 8.21 6.85 -13.62
N GLU A 11 9.11 7.83 -13.72
CA GLU A 11 9.41 8.80 -12.66
C GLU A 11 8.20 9.68 -12.37
N ALA A 12 7.58 10.27 -13.40
CA ALA A 12 6.40 11.11 -13.24
C ALA A 12 5.21 10.32 -12.65
N GLN A 13 5.04 9.07 -13.06
CA GLN A 13 4.03 8.17 -12.48
C GLN A 13 4.31 7.92 -10.99
N ALA A 14 5.55 7.56 -10.63
CA ALA A 14 5.92 7.31 -9.25
C ALA A 14 5.79 8.57 -8.37
N ASP A 15 6.07 9.77 -8.89
CA ASP A 15 5.95 11.04 -8.14
C ASP A 15 4.48 11.38 -7.88
N GLN A 16 3.63 11.17 -8.90
CA GLN A 16 2.20 11.32 -8.75
C GLN A 16 1.64 10.36 -7.70
N ARG A 17 1.99 9.06 -7.78
CA ARG A 17 1.52 8.05 -6.82
C ARG A 17 2.00 8.35 -5.40
N LEU A 18 3.25 8.74 -5.22
CA LEU A 18 3.76 9.15 -3.92
C LEU A 18 2.96 10.32 -3.34
N THR A 19 2.71 11.35 -4.15
CA THR A 19 1.93 12.52 -3.73
C THR A 19 0.51 12.12 -3.33
N GLU A 20 -0.13 11.23 -4.09
CA GLU A 20 -1.47 10.72 -3.81
C GLU A 20 -1.50 9.88 -2.53
N ILE A 21 -0.50 9.01 -2.30
CA ILE A 21 -0.37 8.17 -1.10
C ILE A 21 -0.22 9.06 0.15
N LEU A 22 0.68 10.03 0.11
CA LEU A 22 0.90 10.94 1.24
C LEU A 22 -0.34 11.81 1.51
N ARG A 23 -1.02 12.27 0.46
CA ARG A 23 -2.28 13.01 0.62
C ARG A 23 -3.38 12.15 1.24
N ALA A 24 -3.48 10.87 0.87
CA ALA A 24 -4.43 9.95 1.48
C ALA A 24 -4.10 9.75 2.98
N ALA A 25 -2.82 9.58 3.32
CA ALA A 25 -2.35 9.53 4.70
C ALA A 25 -2.77 10.76 5.51
N ASP A 26 -2.57 11.94 4.93
CA ASP A 26 -2.96 13.21 5.54
C ASP A 26 -4.47 13.37 5.69
N SER A 27 -5.28 12.70 4.87
CA SER A 27 -6.74 12.71 5.05
C SER A 27 -7.17 11.83 6.22
N TRP A 28 -6.58 10.64 6.37
CA TRP A 28 -6.88 9.71 7.47
C TRP A 28 -6.38 10.23 8.82
N SER A 29 -5.33 11.06 8.82
CA SER A 29 -4.83 11.68 10.05
C SER A 29 -5.69 12.84 10.57
N ARG A 30 -6.65 13.36 9.79
CA ARG A 30 -7.55 14.46 10.23
C ARG A 30 -8.56 14.04 11.27
N GLU A 31 -8.92 12.76 11.28
CA GLU A 31 -9.89 12.19 12.22
C GLU A 31 -9.21 11.73 13.53
N ALA A 32 -7.87 11.79 13.57
CA ALA A 32 -7.07 11.43 14.73
C ALA A 32 -6.55 12.68 15.48
N PRO A 33 -6.24 12.57 16.78
CA PRO A 33 -5.55 13.62 17.52
C PRO A 33 -4.25 14.04 16.84
N THR A 34 -3.98 15.36 16.81
CA THR A 34 -2.79 15.94 16.15
C THR A 34 -1.48 15.32 16.62
N ALA A 35 -1.40 14.93 17.89
CA ALA A 35 -0.24 14.27 18.46
C ALA A 35 0.11 12.91 17.81
N LEU A 36 -0.87 12.24 17.18
CA LEU A 36 -0.68 10.96 16.50
C LEU A 36 -0.33 11.11 15.02
N MET A 37 -0.43 12.31 14.44
CA MET A 37 -0.15 12.54 13.02
C MET A 37 1.23 12.01 12.58
N PRO A 38 2.34 12.22 13.34
CA PRO A 38 3.64 11.67 12.95
C PRO A 38 3.66 10.14 12.92
N ALA A 39 3.01 9.49 13.90
CA ALA A 39 2.91 8.03 13.97
C ALA A 39 2.07 7.46 12.80
N ILE A 40 0.93 8.10 12.49
CA ILE A 40 0.07 7.72 11.36
C ILE A 40 0.81 7.86 10.03
N ARG A 41 1.56 8.96 9.86
CA ARG A 41 2.40 9.18 8.67
C ARG A 41 3.48 8.10 8.53
N ALA A 42 4.15 7.73 9.61
CA ALA A 42 5.16 6.66 9.61
C ALA A 42 4.54 5.29 9.24
N VAL A 43 3.38 4.96 9.81
CA VAL A 43 2.62 3.75 9.47
C VAL A 43 2.20 3.77 8.00
N CYS A 44 1.73 4.90 7.48
CA CYS A 44 1.39 5.02 6.07
C CYS A 44 2.59 4.75 5.16
N ILE A 45 3.77 5.31 5.47
CA ILE A 45 4.98 5.08 4.68
C ILE A 45 5.32 3.58 4.67
N ARG A 46 5.36 2.92 5.82
CA ARG A 46 5.70 1.48 5.90
C ARG A 46 4.67 0.58 5.24
N LEU A 47 3.38 0.87 5.38
CA LEU A 47 2.32 0.10 4.72
C LEU A 47 2.34 0.32 3.20
N ALA A 48 2.59 1.53 2.73
CA ALA A 48 2.74 1.81 1.30
C ALA A 48 3.98 1.12 0.72
N GLU A 49 5.10 1.09 1.44
CA GLU A 49 6.29 0.32 1.06
C GLU A 49 5.97 -1.17 0.97
N MET A 50 5.30 -1.73 1.98
CA MET A 50 4.86 -3.12 1.97
C MET A 50 4.00 -3.41 0.74
N VAL A 51 3.00 -2.57 0.43
CA VAL A 51 2.11 -2.73 -0.74
C VAL A 51 2.90 -2.61 -2.05
N ALA A 52 3.83 -1.65 -2.17
CA ALA A 52 4.66 -1.48 -3.36
C ALA A 52 5.59 -2.68 -3.59
N ASP A 53 6.01 -3.35 -2.51
CA ASP A 53 6.86 -4.53 -2.58
C ASP A 53 6.10 -5.83 -2.90
N GLN A 54 4.76 -5.81 -2.95
CA GLN A 54 3.89 -6.94 -3.35
C GLN A 54 3.96 -7.33 -4.83
N ARG A 55 5.12 -7.16 -5.46
CA ARG A 55 5.40 -7.50 -6.86
C ARG A 55 5.10 -8.97 -7.18
N HIS A 56 5.11 -9.84 -6.17
CA HIS A 56 4.82 -11.27 -6.29
C HIS A 56 3.32 -11.63 -6.28
N TYR A 57 2.45 -10.72 -5.82
CA TYR A 57 1.00 -10.93 -5.77
C TYR A 57 0.25 -10.36 -6.96
N LEU A 58 0.87 -9.43 -7.66
CA LEU A 58 0.29 -8.86 -8.86
C LEU A 58 0.32 -9.88 -9.99
N ALA A 59 -0.80 -10.03 -10.70
CA ALA A 59 -0.83 -10.86 -11.90
C ALA A 59 0.28 -10.43 -12.86
N PRO A 60 1.03 -11.39 -13.44
CA PRO A 60 2.08 -11.07 -14.41
C PRO A 60 1.46 -10.33 -15.60
N LEU A 61 2.19 -9.35 -16.13
CA LEU A 61 1.76 -8.59 -17.30
C LEU A 61 2.58 -9.01 -18.51
N PRO A 62 2.05 -8.88 -19.74
CA PRO A 62 2.87 -9.01 -20.94
C PRO A 62 3.97 -7.94 -20.95
N GLU A 63 5.18 -8.31 -21.38
CA GLU A 63 6.23 -7.32 -21.66
C GLU A 63 5.80 -6.36 -22.78
N PRO A 64 6.19 -5.07 -22.72
CA PRO A 64 7.10 -4.43 -21.76
C PRO A 64 6.44 -3.93 -20.46
N LEU A 65 5.13 -4.17 -20.28
CA LEU A 65 4.35 -3.56 -19.18
C LEU A 65 4.76 -4.08 -17.80
N GLU A 66 5.20 -5.33 -17.71
CA GLU A 66 5.71 -5.88 -16.44
C GLU A 66 6.98 -5.16 -15.99
N SER A 67 7.94 -4.98 -16.91
CA SER A 67 9.17 -4.25 -16.65
C SER A 67 8.91 -2.79 -16.26
N GLU A 68 8.01 -2.10 -16.97
CA GLU A 68 7.59 -0.73 -16.63
C GLU A 68 6.98 -0.65 -15.23
N ARG A 69 6.04 -1.55 -14.91
CA ARG A 69 5.40 -1.61 -13.59
C ARG A 69 6.43 -1.85 -12.50
N ARG A 70 7.34 -2.81 -12.69
CA ARG A 70 8.40 -3.11 -11.73
C ARG A 70 9.28 -1.90 -11.48
N ALA A 71 9.65 -1.15 -12.52
CA ALA A 71 10.43 0.08 -12.40
C ALA A 71 9.69 1.15 -11.58
N VAL A 72 8.40 1.38 -11.87
CA VAL A 72 7.56 2.34 -11.11
C VAL A 72 7.46 1.94 -9.63
N LEU A 73 7.20 0.66 -9.34
CA LEU A 73 7.09 0.18 -7.95
C LEU A 73 8.40 0.35 -7.16
N THR A 74 9.53 0.03 -7.79
CA THR A 74 10.85 0.26 -7.19
C THR A 74 11.08 1.75 -6.92
N LEU A 75 10.76 2.64 -7.88
CA LEU A 75 10.88 4.09 -7.68
C LEU A 75 9.99 4.61 -6.56
N ILE A 76 8.76 4.09 -6.41
CA ILE A 76 7.88 4.45 -5.30
C ILE A 76 8.51 4.04 -3.96
N ALA A 77 8.98 2.79 -3.85
CA ALA A 77 9.61 2.30 -2.62
C ALA A 77 10.87 3.10 -2.26
N ASP A 78 11.72 3.40 -3.24
CA ASP A 78 12.94 4.19 -3.02
C ASP A 78 12.62 5.61 -2.56
N ARG A 79 11.58 6.24 -3.13
CA ARG A 79 11.18 7.60 -2.77
C ARG A 79 10.48 7.67 -1.42
N LEU A 80 9.71 6.65 -1.03
CA LEU A 80 9.13 6.55 0.32
C LEU A 80 10.21 6.54 1.41
N ARG A 81 11.39 5.98 1.11
CA ARG A 81 12.57 5.96 1.99
C ARG A 81 13.44 7.22 1.88
N SER A 82 13.11 8.15 1.00
CA SER A 82 13.92 9.34 0.79
C SER A 82 13.88 10.27 2.01
N LYS A 83 14.99 10.97 2.27
CA LYS A 83 15.11 11.89 3.40
C LYS A 83 13.96 12.90 3.48
N GLN A 84 13.51 13.41 2.35
CA GLN A 84 12.41 14.39 2.27
C GLN A 84 11.06 13.80 2.75
N VAL A 85 10.83 12.51 2.52
CA VAL A 85 9.58 11.84 2.94
C VAL A 85 9.65 11.39 4.39
N ILE A 86 10.82 10.96 4.88
CA ILE A 86 10.96 10.45 6.25
C ILE A 86 11.25 11.53 7.30
N GLU A 87 11.54 12.76 6.87
CA GLU A 87 11.85 13.87 7.77
C GLU A 87 10.74 14.09 8.81
N GLY A 88 11.13 14.10 10.08
CA GLY A 88 10.24 14.30 11.24
C GLY A 88 9.50 13.05 11.72
N VAL A 89 9.71 11.89 11.09
CA VAL A 89 9.10 10.60 11.49
C VAL A 89 10.12 9.48 11.66
N GLU A 90 11.41 9.79 11.66
CA GLU A 90 12.51 8.82 11.68
C GLU A 90 12.47 7.92 12.92
N THR A 91 12.17 8.49 14.09
CA THR A 91 12.02 7.71 15.33
C THR A 91 10.88 6.71 15.22
N HIS A 92 9.73 7.13 14.68
CA HIS A 92 8.58 6.25 14.49
C HIS A 92 8.89 5.13 13.49
N LEU A 93 9.56 5.46 12.38
CA LEU A 93 9.98 4.48 11.37
C LEU A 93 10.96 3.46 11.95
N LYS A 94 11.91 3.91 12.79
CA LYS A 94 12.83 3.01 13.49
C LYS A 94 12.12 2.08 14.46
N SER A 95 11.18 2.59 15.25
CA SER A 95 10.38 1.75 16.16
C SER A 95 9.55 0.72 15.41
N LEU A 96 8.98 1.09 14.27
CA LEU A 96 8.26 0.19 13.39
C LEU A 96 9.21 -0.90 12.83
N GLU A 97 10.39 -0.54 12.33
CA GLU A 97 11.39 -1.51 11.85
C GLU A 97 11.82 -2.50 12.96
N GLU A 98 12.03 -2.03 14.18
CA GLU A 98 12.34 -2.89 15.33
C GLU A 98 11.17 -3.82 15.72
N LEU A 99 9.93 -3.39 15.50
CA LEU A 99 8.75 -4.24 15.69
C LEU A 99 8.63 -5.28 14.57
N GLU A 100 8.93 -4.91 13.33
CA GLU A 100 8.93 -5.81 12.17
C GLU A 100 9.93 -6.94 12.39
N LEU A 101 11.18 -6.62 12.74
CA LEU A 101 12.23 -7.61 12.95
C LEU A 101 11.91 -8.62 14.06
N ARG A 102 11.11 -8.20 15.06
CA ARG A 102 10.70 -9.06 16.17
C ARG A 102 9.45 -9.89 15.86
N SER A 103 8.57 -9.39 15.02
CA SER A 103 7.20 -9.89 14.88
C SER A 103 6.95 -10.61 13.56
N THR A 104 7.77 -10.33 12.54
CA THR A 104 7.50 -10.72 11.15
C THR A 104 8.80 -11.13 10.45
N GLY A 105 8.76 -12.23 9.70
CA GLY A 105 9.73 -12.42 8.62
C GLY A 105 9.58 -11.29 7.58
N SER A 106 10.59 -11.03 6.76
CA SER A 106 10.49 -9.95 5.76
C SER A 106 9.24 -10.11 4.89
N TRP A 107 8.34 -9.11 4.90
CA TRP A 107 7.10 -9.12 4.11
C TRP A 107 7.35 -9.19 2.59
N ALA A 108 8.57 -8.89 2.16
CA ALA A 108 9.03 -9.04 0.79
C ALA A 108 9.02 -10.51 0.34
N ILE A 109 9.13 -11.43 1.31
CA ILE A 109 9.39 -12.85 1.07
C ILE A 109 8.21 -13.71 1.55
N VAL A 110 7.57 -13.35 2.66
CA VAL A 110 6.57 -14.21 3.32
C VAL A 110 5.17 -13.58 3.27
N ALA A 111 4.27 -14.28 2.59
CA ALA A 111 2.84 -13.99 2.50
C ALA A 111 2.17 -13.62 3.82
N THR A 112 2.36 -14.47 4.83
CA THR A 112 1.72 -14.34 6.16
C THR A 112 2.27 -13.18 6.98
N ALA A 113 3.51 -12.75 6.68
CA ALA A 113 4.13 -11.62 7.37
C ALA A 113 3.41 -10.29 7.09
N GLN A 114 2.61 -10.20 6.02
CA GLN A 114 1.82 -9.00 5.76
C GLN A 114 0.67 -8.83 6.76
N THR A 115 -0.10 -9.90 7.02
CA THR A 115 -1.19 -9.87 8.02
C THR A 115 -0.64 -9.58 9.41
N GLU A 116 0.51 -10.17 9.73
CA GLU A 116 1.25 -9.91 10.97
C GLU A 116 1.73 -8.45 11.03
N TRP A 117 2.19 -7.88 9.90
CA TRP A 117 2.59 -6.48 9.83
C TRP A 117 1.42 -5.50 9.99
N ILE A 118 0.27 -5.79 9.39
CA ILE A 118 -0.96 -5.02 9.60
C ILE A 118 -1.32 -4.99 11.08
N THR A 119 -1.29 -6.16 11.74
CA THR A 119 -1.54 -6.27 13.19
C THR A 119 -0.51 -5.48 13.99
N THR A 120 0.76 -5.49 13.57
CA THR A 120 1.85 -4.76 14.22
C THR A 120 1.67 -3.24 14.09
N ALA A 121 1.25 -2.76 12.92
CA ALA A 121 0.97 -1.34 12.68
C ALA A 121 -0.21 -0.83 13.53
N ILE A 122 -1.28 -1.63 13.65
CA ILE A 122 -2.44 -1.30 14.50
C ILE A 122 -1.97 -1.17 15.96
N ARG A 123 -1.29 -2.19 16.49
CA ARG A 123 -0.77 -2.18 17.86
C ARG A 123 0.17 -1.03 18.13
N TYR A 124 0.99 -0.66 17.14
CA TYR A 124 1.88 0.48 17.25
C TYR A 124 1.11 1.79 17.47
N LEU A 125 0.07 2.04 16.67
CA LEU A 125 -0.78 3.22 16.83
C LEU A 125 -1.54 3.20 18.16
N GLU A 126 -2.02 2.04 18.60
CA GLU A 126 -2.66 1.88 19.91
C GLU A 126 -1.71 2.23 21.06
N VAL A 127 -0.44 1.83 20.98
CA VAL A 127 0.58 2.19 21.98
C VAL A 127 0.80 3.70 21.98
N CYS A 128 0.95 4.34 20.81
CA CYS A 128 1.09 5.80 20.73
C CYS A 128 -0.15 6.53 21.29
N ALA A 129 -1.36 6.02 21.03
CA ALA A 129 -2.59 6.58 21.58
C ALA A 129 -2.69 6.41 23.10
N ALA A 130 -2.19 5.30 23.65
CA ALA A 130 -2.20 5.05 25.10
C ALA A 130 -1.33 6.05 25.88
N GLU A 131 -0.31 6.63 25.24
CA GLU A 131 0.54 7.68 25.83
C GLU A 131 -0.19 9.03 25.96
N LEU A 132 -1.31 9.22 25.26
CA LEU A 132 -2.11 10.44 25.37
C LEU A 132 -2.93 10.48 26.67
N PRO A 133 -3.24 11.70 27.17
CA PRO A 133 -4.20 11.90 28.25
C PRO A 133 -5.54 11.23 27.92
N SER A 134 -6.23 10.68 28.92
CA SER A 134 -7.46 9.89 28.69
C SER A 134 -8.55 10.64 27.91
N GLY A 135 -8.65 11.97 28.05
CA GLY A 135 -9.61 12.80 27.33
C GLY A 135 -9.23 13.14 25.89
N GLU A 136 -8.02 12.81 25.45
CA GLU A 136 -7.49 13.04 24.10
C GLU A 136 -7.30 11.74 23.31
N ARG A 137 -7.62 10.61 23.93
CA ARG A 137 -7.52 9.31 23.27
C ARG A 137 -8.61 9.17 22.21
N PRO A 138 -8.27 8.69 21.01
CA PRO A 138 -9.26 8.38 19.99
C PRO A 138 -10.17 7.22 20.43
N ASP A 139 -11.30 7.10 19.74
CA ASP A 139 -12.28 6.04 20.01
C ASP A 139 -11.68 4.64 19.83
N PRO A 140 -12.24 3.60 20.48
CA PRO A 140 -11.85 2.21 20.22
C PRO A 140 -11.92 1.87 18.72
N TYR A 141 -11.00 1.03 18.24
CA TYR A 141 -10.89 0.57 16.84
C TYR A 141 -10.49 1.64 15.80
N TRP A 142 -10.22 2.88 16.21
CA TRP A 142 -9.74 3.94 15.29
C TRP A 142 -8.49 3.51 14.50
N ALA A 143 -7.59 2.76 15.15
CA ALA A 143 -6.35 2.31 14.55
C ALA A 143 -6.59 1.29 13.43
N ASP A 144 -7.57 0.40 13.59
CA ASP A 144 -8.01 -0.53 12.56
C ASP A 144 -8.53 0.22 11.34
N ASP A 145 -9.40 1.22 11.54
CA ASP A 145 -9.99 2.02 10.46
C ASP A 145 -8.93 2.81 9.69
N VAL A 146 -8.01 3.47 10.41
CA VAL A 146 -6.90 4.22 9.80
C VAL A 146 -6.00 3.29 9.00
N VAL A 147 -5.59 2.15 9.57
CA VAL A 147 -4.73 1.18 8.88
C VAL A 147 -5.41 0.58 7.66
N ALA A 148 -6.69 0.20 7.77
CA ALA A 148 -7.47 -0.32 6.65
C ALA A 148 -7.61 0.73 5.54
N GLY A 149 -7.92 1.98 5.89
CA GLY A 149 -8.03 3.09 4.96
C GLY A 149 -6.71 3.38 4.23
N ILE A 150 -5.59 3.37 4.94
CA ILE A 150 -4.24 3.51 4.36
C ILE A 150 -3.96 2.39 3.35
N ILE A 151 -4.22 1.13 3.71
CA ILE A 151 -3.95 -0.03 2.84
C ILE A 151 -4.81 0.02 1.58
N ALA A 152 -6.12 0.29 1.74
CA ALA A 152 -7.03 0.43 0.61
C ALA A 152 -6.57 1.56 -0.33
N SER A 153 -6.18 2.70 0.23
CA SER A 153 -5.67 3.83 -0.55
C SER A 153 -4.38 3.48 -1.29
N ALA A 154 -3.41 2.87 -0.60
CA ALA A 154 -2.15 2.45 -1.20
C ALA A 154 -2.37 1.44 -2.34
N ARG A 155 -3.25 0.45 -2.15
CA ARG A 155 -3.59 -0.56 -3.18
C ARG A 155 -4.24 0.07 -4.40
N ALA A 156 -5.22 0.95 -4.21
CA ALA A 156 -5.91 1.65 -5.29
C ALA A 156 -4.93 2.52 -6.10
N LEU A 157 -4.06 3.25 -5.42
CA LEU A 157 -3.10 4.18 -6.05
C LEU A 157 -1.95 3.45 -6.75
N ILE A 158 -1.46 2.35 -6.16
CA ILE A 158 -0.43 1.50 -6.76
C ILE A 158 -1.01 0.67 -7.93
N GLY A 159 -2.34 0.55 -8.01
CA GLY A 159 -3.05 -0.12 -9.10
C GLY A 159 -3.18 -1.63 -8.90
N VAL A 160 -3.22 -2.10 -7.64
CA VAL A 160 -3.45 -3.52 -7.31
C VAL A 160 -4.87 -3.94 -7.75
N ASP A 161 -5.88 -3.11 -7.46
CA ASP A 161 -7.30 -3.45 -7.68
C ASP A 161 -7.73 -3.40 -9.15
N GLU A 162 -7.26 -2.42 -9.93
CA GLU A 162 -7.51 -2.37 -11.38
C GLU A 162 -6.92 -3.58 -12.12
N LEU A 163 -5.82 -4.11 -11.60
CA LEU A 163 -5.12 -5.24 -12.19
C LEU A 163 -5.75 -6.57 -11.81
N GLN A 164 -6.18 -6.70 -10.55
CA GLN A 164 -6.97 -7.84 -10.09
C GLN A 164 -8.32 -7.91 -10.83
N ALA A 165 -9.05 -6.79 -10.93
CA ALA A 165 -10.30 -6.72 -11.68
C ALA A 165 -10.13 -7.08 -13.17
N ARG A 166 -9.05 -6.63 -13.82
CA ARG A 166 -8.75 -7.00 -15.23
C ARG A 166 -8.32 -8.45 -15.39
N THR A 167 -7.69 -9.03 -14.37
CA THR A 167 -7.29 -10.45 -14.36
C THR A 167 -8.52 -11.34 -14.17
N GLU A 168 -9.35 -11.04 -13.17
CA GLU A 168 -10.64 -11.70 -12.94
C GLU A 168 -11.55 -11.60 -14.16
N ALA A 169 -11.62 -10.44 -14.83
CA ALA A 169 -12.39 -10.27 -16.07
C ALA A 169 -11.86 -11.10 -17.26
N ARG A 170 -10.54 -11.36 -17.32
CA ARG A 170 -9.94 -12.22 -18.36
C ARG A 170 -10.16 -13.71 -18.11
N TYR A 171 -10.20 -14.14 -16.85
CA TYR A 171 -10.44 -15.55 -16.49
C TYR A 171 -11.92 -15.88 -16.23
N SER A 172 -12.78 -14.87 -16.07
CA SER A 172 -14.25 -15.02 -16.00
C SER A 172 -14.93 -14.91 -17.37
N GLY A 173 -14.18 -14.99 -18.47
CA GLY A 173 -14.75 -15.10 -19.81
C GLY A 173 -15.70 -16.30 -19.90
N PRO A 174 -16.77 -16.24 -20.71
CA PRO A 174 -17.82 -17.25 -20.71
C PRO A 174 -17.18 -18.62 -20.97
N MET A 175 -17.35 -19.55 -20.02
CA MET A 175 -17.17 -20.97 -20.30
C MET A 175 -18.07 -21.26 -21.50
N LYS A 176 -17.47 -21.35 -22.69
CA LYS A 176 -18.12 -21.96 -23.84
C LYS A 176 -18.32 -23.41 -23.41
N ARG A 177 -19.50 -23.73 -22.87
CA ARG A 177 -19.97 -25.10 -22.79
C ARG A 177 -19.97 -25.58 -24.23
N VAL A 178 -18.95 -26.34 -24.59
CA VAL A 178 -18.99 -27.17 -25.78
C VAL A 178 -20.10 -28.18 -25.48
N ALA A 179 -21.28 -27.97 -26.06
CA ALA A 179 -22.34 -28.94 -26.02
C ALA A 179 -21.84 -30.19 -26.78
N PRO A 180 -21.98 -31.40 -26.21
CA PRO A 180 -21.52 -32.61 -26.85
C PRO A 180 -22.59 -33.06 -27.85
N GLU A 181 -22.68 -32.40 -29.01
CA GLU A 181 -23.59 -32.83 -30.09
C GLU A 181 -22.97 -32.80 -31.50
N ASP A 182 -21.64 -32.70 -31.63
CA ASP A 182 -20.93 -32.85 -32.91
C ASP A 182 -20.04 -34.11 -32.93
N GLU A 183 -20.57 -35.23 -32.45
CA GLU A 183 -20.09 -36.57 -32.81
C GLU A 183 -21.29 -37.41 -33.27
N LEU A 184 -21.63 -37.33 -34.56
CA LEU A 184 -22.30 -38.39 -35.34
C LEU A 184 -22.07 -38.17 -36.84
#